data_AF-A0A2T0HQG4-F1
#
_entry.id   AF-A0A2T0HQG4-F1
#
_cell.length_a   1.000
_cell.length_b   1.000
_cell.length_c   1.000
_cell.angle_alpha   90.00
_cell.angle_beta   90.00
_cell.angle_gamma   90.00
#
_symmetry.space_group_name_H-M   'P 1'
#
loop_
_entity.id
_entity.type
_entity.pdbx_description
1 polymer ?
#
loop_
_entity_poly.entity_id
_entity_poly.type
_entity_poly.pdbx_seq_one_letter_code
_entity_poly.pdbx_strand_id
1 'polypeptide(L)'
;MFCVSGHRRNLMREFHRFIEAELRPVGSGLSLIVAGSFISDKVTPGDIESSILIPNAELAARADLLRIGSPAENARIKSTYGMDFYVTLDLAGHNDFYNFFQYVGPKAAGKKKGLNEKDRRGIIEVSPW
;
A
#
# COMPACT_ATOMS: atom_id res chain seq x y z
N MET A 1 1.28 10.94 14.05
CA MET A 1 0.68 12.16 13.48
C MET A 1 0.75 12.02 11.95
N PHE A 2 -0.40 11.99 11.26
CA PHE A 2 -0.52 11.65 9.82
C PHE A 2 -0.69 12.91 8.95
N CYS A 3 -0.14 12.93 7.73
CA CYS A 3 -0.24 14.07 6.80
C CYS A 3 0.18 15.46 7.33
N VAL A 4 1.21 15.51 8.17
CA VAL A 4 1.56 16.69 8.97
C VAL A 4 2.50 17.70 8.30
N SER A 5 3.25 17.24 7.31
CA SER A 5 4.24 18.05 6.59
C SER A 5 3.74 18.37 5.18
N GLY A 6 4.30 19.43 4.58
CA GLY A 6 4.06 19.73 3.16
C GLY A 6 4.34 18.53 2.25
N HIS A 7 5.43 17.81 2.52
CA HIS A 7 5.80 16.60 1.79
C HIS A 7 4.76 15.48 1.91
N ARG A 8 4.31 15.17 3.13
CA ARG A 8 3.30 14.13 3.36
C ARG A 8 1.95 14.48 2.75
N ARG A 9 1.57 15.77 2.78
CA ARG A 9 0.37 16.26 2.09
C ARG A 9 0.47 16.14 0.57
N ASN A 10 1.66 16.36 0.00
CA ASN A 10 1.90 16.14 -1.42
C ASN A 10 1.71 14.67 -1.80
N LEU A 11 2.36 13.75 -1.07
CA LEU A 11 2.17 12.31 -1.27
C LEU A 11 0.70 11.90 -1.16
N MET A 12 -0.01 12.44 -0.17
CA MET A 12 -1.42 12.13 0.02
C MET A 12 -2.29 12.59 -1.16
N ARG A 13 -2.02 13.78 -1.70
CA ARG A 13 -2.71 14.30 -2.88
C ARG A 13 -2.46 13.44 -4.11
N GLU A 14 -1.23 13.01 -4.33
CA GLU A 14 -0.88 12.14 -5.46
C GLU A 14 -1.55 10.75 -5.34
N PHE A 15 -1.59 10.20 -4.13
CA PHE A 15 -2.31 8.96 -3.84
C PHE A 15 -3.82 9.09 -4.08
N HIS A 16 -4.43 10.21 -3.68
CA HIS A 16 -5.82 10.48 -4.01
C HIS A 16 -6.02 10.58 -5.54
N ARG A 17 -5.09 11.21 -6.27
CA ARG A 17 -5.15 11.25 -7.75
C ARG A 17 -5.09 9.85 -8.37
N PHE A 18 -4.24 8.96 -7.84
CA PHE A 18 -4.19 7.56 -8.27
C PHE A 18 -5.49 6.82 -7.97
N ILE A 19 -6.03 6.98 -6.76
CA ILE A 19 -7.31 6.37 -6.37
C ILE A 19 -8.40 6.77 -7.36
N GLU A 20 -8.60 8.06 -7.59
CA GLU A 20 -9.68 8.53 -8.46
C GLU A 20 -9.50 8.13 -9.93
N ALA A 21 -8.27 8.23 -10.44
CA ALA A 21 -8.01 8.04 -11.86
C ALA A 21 -7.92 6.57 -12.28
N GLU A 22 -7.36 5.71 -11.43
CA GLU A 22 -6.98 4.35 -11.83
C GLU A 22 -7.63 3.27 -10.96
N LEU A 23 -7.72 3.47 -9.64
CA LEU A 23 -8.11 2.40 -8.74
C LEU A 23 -9.63 2.34 -8.52
N ARG A 24 -10.30 3.49 -8.33
CA ARG A 24 -11.74 3.59 -8.05
C ARG A 24 -12.60 2.89 -9.11
N PRO A 25 -12.33 3.01 -10.43
CA PRO A 25 -13.15 2.37 -11.45
C PRO A 25 -13.23 0.84 -11.36
N VAL A 26 -12.21 0.20 -10.78
CA VAL A 26 -12.07 -1.28 -10.77
C VAL A 26 -12.03 -1.89 -9.37
N GLY A 27 -11.69 -1.11 -8.35
CA GLY A 27 -11.44 -1.59 -6.99
C GLY A 27 -12.39 -1.03 -5.92
N SER A 28 -13.32 -0.14 -6.26
CA SER A 28 -14.24 0.43 -5.27
C SER A 28 -14.99 -0.65 -4.48
N GLY A 29 -15.10 -0.46 -3.17
CA GLY A 29 -15.76 -1.38 -2.25
C GLY A 29 -14.87 -2.49 -1.67
N LEU A 30 -13.63 -2.61 -2.14
CA LEU A 30 -12.64 -3.53 -1.56
C LEU A 30 -11.84 -2.87 -0.42
N SER A 31 -11.28 -3.68 0.47
CA SER A 31 -10.37 -3.20 1.52
C SER A 31 -9.05 -2.73 0.89
N LEU A 32 -8.69 -1.47 1.14
CA LEU A 32 -7.42 -0.88 0.76
C LEU A 32 -6.60 -0.58 2.02
N ILE A 33 -5.34 -0.98 2.04
CA ILE A 33 -4.42 -0.60 3.12
C ILE A 33 -3.38 0.40 2.67
N VAL A 34 -3.00 1.26 3.60
CA VAL A 34 -1.86 2.16 3.53
C VAL A 34 -0.86 1.75 4.60
N ALA A 35 0.41 1.65 4.22
CA ALA A 35 1.45 1.09 5.06
C ALA A 35 2.78 1.83 4.97
N GLY A 36 3.77 1.23 5.64
CA GLY A 36 5.18 1.54 5.52
C GLY A 36 5.58 2.92 6.03
N SER A 37 6.56 3.53 5.38
CA SER A 37 7.24 4.70 5.97
C SER A 37 6.36 5.94 6.03
N PHE A 38 5.30 5.95 5.22
CA PHE A 38 4.29 6.99 5.24
C PHE A 38 3.42 6.99 6.50
N ILE A 39 3.36 5.93 7.30
CA ILE A 39 2.60 5.96 8.56
C ILE A 39 3.50 5.79 9.78
N SER A 40 4.82 5.78 9.58
CA SER A 40 5.80 5.68 10.64
C SER A 40 6.34 7.05 11.10
N ASP A 41 7.31 7.00 12.00
CA ASP A 41 8.10 8.12 12.52
C ASP A 41 9.12 8.69 11.52
N LYS A 42 9.22 8.15 10.30
CA LYS A 42 10.14 8.69 9.29
C LYS A 42 9.74 10.11 8.94
N VAL A 43 10.64 11.06 9.17
CA VAL A 43 10.41 12.50 8.94
C VAL A 43 9.99 12.78 7.50
N THR A 44 10.73 12.20 6.55
CA THR A 44 10.51 12.36 5.11
C THR A 44 10.33 10.97 4.47
N PRO A 45 9.09 10.44 4.38
CA PRO A 45 8.81 9.20 3.65
C PRO A 45 9.12 9.37 2.16
N GLY A 46 9.51 8.27 1.49
CA GLY A 46 9.82 8.32 0.07
C GLY A 46 8.57 8.27 -0.80
N ASP A 47 7.64 7.40 -0.41
CA ASP A 47 6.45 7.01 -1.15
C ASP A 47 5.33 6.62 -0.17
N ILE A 48 4.17 6.25 -0.73
CA ILE A 48 3.09 5.55 -0.03
C ILE A 48 3.08 4.10 -0.48
N GLU A 49 3.22 3.17 0.46
CA GLU A 49 3.01 1.75 0.20
C GLU A 49 1.53 1.41 0.42
N SER A 50 0.90 0.69 -0.52
CA SER A 50 -0.51 0.32 -0.44
C SER A 50 -0.80 -1.04 -1.04
N SER A 51 -1.84 -1.72 -0.53
CA SER A 51 -2.32 -2.97 -1.10
C SER A 51 -3.84 -3.03 -1.08
N ILE A 52 -4.44 -3.50 -2.17
CA ILE A 52 -5.87 -3.81 -2.23
C ILE A 52 -6.09 -5.31 -2.04
N LEU A 53 -7.05 -5.68 -1.21
CA LEU A 53 -7.46 -7.07 -1.01
C LEU A 53 -8.55 -7.45 -2.00
N ILE A 54 -8.31 -8.50 -2.79
CA ILE A 54 -9.33 -9.10 -3.66
C ILE A 54 -9.79 -10.42 -3.02
N PRO A 55 -11.03 -10.50 -2.52
CA PRO A 55 -11.62 -11.76 -2.08
C PRO A 55 -11.65 -12.78 -3.22
N ASN A 56 -11.39 -14.06 -2.92
CA ASN A 56 -11.39 -15.12 -3.95
C ASN A 56 -12.70 -15.16 -4.76
N ALA A 57 -13.84 -14.91 -4.10
CA ALA A 57 -15.16 -14.88 -4.73
C ALA A 57 -15.32 -13.74 -5.73
N GLU A 58 -14.56 -12.64 -5.60
CA GLU A 58 -14.62 -11.48 -6.49
C GLU A 58 -13.52 -11.50 -7.56
N LEU A 59 -12.56 -12.43 -7.49
CA LEU A 59 -11.35 -12.43 -8.34
C LEU A 59 -11.68 -12.36 -9.83
N ALA A 60 -12.65 -13.15 -10.29
CA ALA A 60 -13.06 -13.17 -11.69
C ALA A 60 -13.66 -11.83 -12.16
N ALA A 61 -14.39 -11.14 -11.28
CA ALA A 61 -15.01 -9.85 -11.58
C ALA A 61 -14.01 -8.68 -11.47
N ARG A 62 -12.86 -8.90 -10.85
CA ARG A 62 -11.85 -7.87 -10.52
C ARG A 62 -10.51 -8.10 -11.24
N ALA A 63 -10.50 -8.83 -12.34
CA ALA A 63 -9.27 -9.19 -13.07
C ALA A 63 -8.41 -7.98 -13.48
N ASP A 64 -9.03 -6.82 -13.75
CA ASP A 64 -8.32 -5.58 -14.10
C ASP A 64 -7.38 -5.10 -12.98
N LEU A 65 -7.67 -5.40 -11.71
CA LEU A 65 -6.77 -5.07 -10.61
C LEU A 65 -5.44 -5.84 -10.71
N LEU A 66 -5.46 -7.08 -11.22
CA LEU A 66 -4.23 -7.85 -11.45
C LEU A 66 -3.32 -7.17 -12.46
N ARG A 67 -3.91 -6.51 -13.47
CA ARG A 67 -3.16 -5.73 -14.46
C ARG A 67 -2.49 -4.52 -13.80
N ILE A 68 -3.23 -3.75 -13.00
CA ILE A 68 -2.71 -2.58 -12.27
C ILE A 68 -1.63 -2.99 -11.26
N GLY A 69 -1.78 -4.16 -10.62
CA GLY A 69 -0.80 -4.73 -9.70
C GLY A 69 0.44 -5.37 -10.35
N SER A 70 0.55 -5.37 -11.68
CA SER A 70 1.69 -5.98 -12.37
C SER A 70 3.00 -5.22 -12.11
N PRO A 71 4.18 -5.87 -12.18
CA PRO A 71 5.47 -5.18 -11.95
C PRO A 71 5.71 -3.99 -12.88
N ALA A 72 5.26 -4.07 -14.13
CA ALA A 72 5.39 -2.98 -15.10
C ALA A 72 4.52 -1.77 -14.70
N GLU A 73 3.26 -2.03 -14.33
CA GLU A 73 2.36 -0.97 -13.87
C GLU A 73 2.80 -0.40 -12.52
N ASN A 74 3.33 -1.23 -11.61
CA ASN A 74 3.88 -0.76 -10.34
C ASN A 74 5.00 0.27 -10.56
N ALA A 75 5.94 0.00 -11.49
CA ALA A 75 7.00 0.97 -11.82
C ALA A 75 6.43 2.27 -12.43
N ARG A 76 5.43 2.18 -13.31
CA ARG A 76 4.74 3.35 -13.89
C ARG A 76 4.02 4.16 -12.82
N ILE A 77 3.28 3.50 -11.94
CA ILE A 77 2.55 4.10 -10.83
C ILE A 77 3.51 4.80 -9.87
N LYS A 78 4.64 4.17 -9.53
CA LYS A 78 5.68 4.78 -8.69
C LYS A 78 6.25 6.05 -9.31
N SER A 79 6.54 6.02 -10.60
CA SER A 79 7.04 7.19 -11.34
C SER A 79 6.00 8.31 -11.44
N THR A 80 4.72 7.96 -11.63
CA THR A 80 3.65 8.92 -11.91
C THR A 80 3.05 9.54 -10.64
N TYR A 81 2.90 8.76 -9.56
CA TYR A 81 2.19 9.14 -8.35
C TYR A 81 3.05 9.07 -7.07
N GLY A 82 4.29 8.56 -7.16
CA GLY A 82 5.16 8.43 -5.99
C GLY A 82 4.65 7.38 -4.99
N MET A 83 4.12 6.25 -5.47
CA MET A 83 3.56 5.20 -4.62
C MET A 83 3.89 3.79 -5.12
N ASP A 84 3.93 2.85 -4.18
CA ASP A 84 4.03 1.43 -4.48
C ASP A 84 2.68 0.78 -4.22
N PHE A 85 2.07 0.26 -5.28
CA PHE A 85 0.77 -0.39 -5.24
C PHE A 85 0.89 -1.90 -5.46
N TYR A 86 0.23 -2.67 -4.61
CA TYR A 86 0.21 -4.12 -4.66
C TYR A 86 -1.22 -4.65 -4.63
N VAL A 87 -1.37 -5.90 -5.06
CA VAL A 87 -2.61 -6.65 -4.96
C VAL A 87 -2.40 -7.83 -4.03
N THR A 88 -3.21 -7.91 -2.99
CA THR A 88 -3.33 -9.09 -2.14
C THR A 88 -4.49 -9.95 -2.64
N LEU A 89 -4.24 -11.23 -2.87
CA LEU A 89 -5.29 -12.20 -3.18
C LEU A 89 -5.63 -12.98 -1.91
N ASP A 90 -6.91 -13.07 -1.58
CA ASP A 90 -7.41 -13.97 -0.55
C ASP A 90 -7.44 -15.42 -1.07
N LEU A 91 -6.27 -15.93 -1.46
CA LEU A 91 -6.11 -17.25 -2.06
C LEU A 91 -4.85 -17.91 -1.51
N ALA A 92 -4.99 -19.15 -1.04
CA ALA A 92 -3.89 -19.90 -0.45
C ALA A 92 -2.70 -20.03 -1.42
N GLY A 93 -1.49 -19.78 -0.92
CA GLY A 93 -0.25 -19.87 -1.70
C GLY A 93 0.12 -18.59 -2.47
N HIS A 94 -0.70 -17.53 -2.41
CA HIS A 94 -0.39 -16.23 -3.00
C HIS A 94 0.19 -15.25 -1.97
N ASN A 95 0.78 -14.16 -2.48
CA ASN A 95 1.38 -13.13 -1.65
C ASN A 95 0.30 -12.39 -0.83
N ASP A 96 0.45 -12.43 0.49
CA ASP A 96 -0.33 -11.65 1.41
C ASP A 96 0.41 -10.36 1.80
N PHE A 97 0.23 -9.32 0.98
CA PHE A 97 0.81 -8.01 1.27
C PHE A 97 0.14 -7.33 2.47
N TYR A 98 -1.09 -7.75 2.81
CA TYR A 98 -1.83 -7.22 3.96
C TYR A 98 -1.12 -7.58 5.27
N ASN A 99 -0.72 -8.83 5.41
CA ASN A 99 0.05 -9.31 6.55
C ASN A 99 1.53 -8.91 6.45
N PHE A 100 2.14 -8.97 5.25
CA PHE A 100 3.54 -8.57 5.04
C PHE A 100 3.83 -7.15 5.54
N PHE A 101 2.96 -6.20 5.21
CA PHE A 101 3.17 -4.81 5.58
C PHE A 101 3.03 -4.52 7.08
N GLN A 102 2.55 -5.48 7.87
CA GLN A 102 2.46 -5.38 9.32
C GLN A 102 3.78 -5.75 10.03
N TYR A 103 4.86 -6.04 9.31
CA TYR A 103 6.17 -6.29 9.90
C TYR A 103 7.12 -5.10 9.74
N VAL A 104 7.98 -4.86 10.73
CA VAL A 104 9.01 -3.81 10.69
C VAL A 104 9.95 -4.00 9.49
N GLY A 105 10.35 -5.24 9.23
CA GLY A 105 11.23 -5.61 8.14
C GLY A 105 12.71 -5.26 8.40
N PRO A 106 13.64 -5.86 7.65
CA PRO A 106 15.08 -5.80 7.96
C PRO A 106 15.65 -4.38 7.90
N LYS A 107 15.12 -3.53 7.00
CA LYS A 107 15.58 -2.14 6.84
C LYS A 107 15.29 -1.27 8.06
N ALA A 108 14.17 -1.49 8.75
CA ALA A 108 13.77 -0.69 9.91
C ALA A 108 14.15 -1.35 11.25
N ALA A 109 14.37 -2.66 11.27
CA ALA A 109 14.82 -3.42 12.44
C ALA A 109 16.26 -3.11 12.88
N GLY A 110 17.10 -2.64 11.95
CA GLY A 110 18.50 -2.33 12.23
C GLY A 110 18.74 -1.31 13.36
N LYS A 111 20.02 -1.08 13.67
CA LYS A 111 20.60 -0.34 14.83
C LYS A 111 19.88 0.91 15.36
N LYS A 112 19.02 1.58 14.59
CA LYS A 112 18.31 2.80 15.03
C LYS A 112 17.13 2.57 15.97
N LYS A 113 16.50 1.39 15.94
CA LYS A 113 15.28 1.14 16.73
C LYS A 113 15.37 -0.01 17.73
N GLY A 114 16.38 -0.88 17.59
CA GLY A 114 16.53 -2.04 18.48
C GLY A 114 15.36 -3.03 18.40
N LEU A 115 14.69 -3.09 17.24
CA LEU A 115 13.52 -3.93 17.00
C LEU A 115 13.91 -5.22 16.27
N ASN A 116 13.10 -6.27 16.42
CA ASN A 116 13.15 -7.44 15.57
C ASN A 116 12.47 -7.14 14.22
N GLU A 117 12.95 -7.72 13.12
CA GLU A 117 12.33 -7.55 11.80
C GLU A 117 10.91 -8.11 11.72
N LYS A 118 10.57 -9.07 12.59
CA LYS A 118 9.24 -9.65 12.74
C LYS A 118 8.38 -8.94 13.78
N ASP A 119 8.88 -7.87 14.40
CA ASP A 119 8.03 -7.05 15.25
C ASP A 119 6.90 -6.44 14.42
N ARG A 120 5.72 -6.35 15.04
CA ARG A 120 4.54 -5.82 14.37
C ARG A 120 4.61 -4.30 14.30
N ARG A 121 4.15 -3.75 13.18
CA ARG A 121 3.87 -2.33 12.98
C ARG A 121 2.44 -2.13 12.49
N GLY A 122 1.89 -0.94 12.75
CA GLY A 122 0.54 -0.59 12.30
C GLY A 122 0.46 -0.46 10.79
N ILE A 123 -0.74 -0.73 10.28
CA ILE A 123 -1.23 -0.38 8.94
C ILE A 123 -2.52 0.44 9.11
N ILE A 124 -2.91 1.19 8.09
CA ILE A 124 -4.21 1.86 8.05
C ILE A 124 -5.05 1.15 7.02
N GLU A 125 -6.18 0.56 7.45
CA GLU A 125 -7.22 0.09 6.53
C GLU A 125 -8.15 1.27 6.20
N VAL A 126 -8.47 1.41 4.92
CA VAL A 126 -9.36 2.44 4.39
C VAL A 126 -10.58 1.73 3.83
N SER A 127 -11.74 1.94 4.47
CA SER A 127 -13.03 1.40 4.04
C SER A 127 -14.19 2.23 4.60
N PRO A 128 -15.15 2.70 3.79
CA PRO A 128 -15.10 2.76 2.32
C PRO A 128 -14.18 3.90 1.85
N TRP A 129 -13.76 3.84 0.59
CA TRP A 129 -13.02 4.91 -0.09
C TRP A 129 -13.66 5.24 -1.42
#